data_AF-A0AAU0L6X9-F1
#
_entry.id   AF-A0AAU0L6X9-F1
#
_cell.length_a   1.000
_cell.length_b   1.000
_cell.length_c   1.000
_cell.angle_alpha   90.00
_cell.angle_beta   90.00
_cell.angle_gamma   90.00
#
_symmetry.space_group_name_H-M   'P 1'
#
loop_
_entity.id
_entity.type
_entity.pdbx_description
1 polymer ?
#
loop_
_entity_poly.entity_id
_entity_poly.type
_entity_poly.pdbx_seq_one_letter_code
_entity_poly.pdbx_strand_id
1 'polypeptide(L)'
;MTAVQNLRAITVLVACALAQAASAACYSVYTPEQELIYRSNRPPVDLTLPLHQTVDKIERGATMVFTLDEFNCITEINLLAEREQLARARQERQRDLGRSSTPRS
;
A
#
# COMPACT_ATOMS: atom_id res chain seq x y z
N MET A 1 16.03 12.25 -47.02
CA MET A 1 16.27 12.70 -45.62
C MET A 1 15.18 12.26 -44.64
N THR A 2 14.03 11.76 -45.10
CA THR A 2 12.90 11.32 -44.23
C THR A 2 13.09 9.92 -43.62
N ALA A 3 13.77 9.00 -44.32
CA ALA A 3 13.96 7.62 -43.84
C ALA A 3 14.79 7.54 -42.54
N VAL A 4 15.85 8.34 -42.42
CA VAL A 4 16.72 8.38 -41.23
C VAL A 4 15.99 9.01 -40.02
N GLN A 5 15.10 9.97 -40.27
CA GLN A 5 14.33 10.64 -39.23
C GLN A 5 13.23 9.73 -38.65
N ASN A 6 12.56 8.96 -39.53
CA ASN A 6 11.58 7.96 -39.11
C ASN A 6 12.23 6.83 -38.31
N LEU A 7 13.44 6.40 -38.70
CA LEU A 7 14.20 5.37 -37.96
C LEU A 7 14.54 5.84 -36.54
N ARG A 8 14.95 7.11 -36.38
CA ARG A 8 15.23 7.70 -35.06
C ARG A 8 13.97 7.82 -34.19
N ALA A 9 12.86 8.24 -34.77
CA ALA A 9 11.59 8.33 -34.04
C ALA A 9 11.14 6.96 -33.50
N ILE A 10 11.26 5.90 -34.30
CA ILE A 10 10.91 4.53 -33.90
C ILE A 10 11.82 4.06 -32.75
N THR A 11 13.13 4.30 -32.84
CA THR A 11 14.06 3.89 -31.77
C THR A 11 13.77 4.57 -30.43
N VAL A 12 13.38 5.85 -30.43
CA VAL A 12 13.03 6.57 -29.19
C VAL A 12 11.72 6.04 -28.59
N LEU A 13 10.71 5.77 -29.42
CA LEU A 13 9.44 5.18 -28.98
C LEU A 13 9.63 3.79 -28.35
N VAL A 14 10.45 2.93 -28.95
CA VAL A 14 10.76 1.60 -28.41
C VAL A 14 11.53 1.69 -27.09
N ALA A 15 12.49 2.62 -26.98
CA ALA A 15 13.25 2.83 -25.75
C ALA A 15 12.36 3.33 -24.59
N CYS A 16 11.43 4.25 -24.84
CA CYS A 16 10.48 4.72 -23.83
C CYS A 16 9.50 3.62 -23.40
N ALA A 17 9.09 2.73 -24.30
CA ALA A 17 8.20 1.61 -23.95
C ALA A 17 8.85 0.62 -22.97
N LEU A 18 10.18 0.44 -23.06
CA LEU A 18 10.95 -0.44 -22.18
C LEU A 18 11.29 0.18 -20.81
N ALA A 19 11.19 1.50 -20.67
CA ALA A 19 11.54 2.22 -19.44
C ALA A 19 10.43 2.20 -18.35
N GLN A 20 9.33 1.46 -18.57
CA GLN A 20 8.14 1.52 -17.70
C GLN A 20 8.21 0.70 -16.40
N ALA A 21 9.39 0.20 -15.99
CA ALA A 21 9.51 -0.62 -14.79
C ALA A 21 10.25 0.10 -13.65
N ALA A 22 9.58 1.07 -13.01
CA ALA A 22 9.89 1.43 -11.63
C ALA A 22 9.04 0.54 -10.70
N SER A 23 9.27 -0.77 -10.75
CA SER A 23 8.59 -1.73 -9.88
C SER A 23 9.43 -1.98 -8.65
N ALA A 24 8.96 -1.52 -7.48
CA ALA A 24 9.29 -2.27 -6.28
C ALA A 24 8.70 -3.67 -6.46
N ALA A 25 9.52 -4.71 -6.37
CA ALA A 25 9.06 -6.09 -6.42
C ALA A 25 8.09 -6.38 -5.26
N CYS A 26 8.29 -5.68 -4.14
CA CYS A 26 7.56 -5.91 -2.91
C CYS A 26 7.35 -4.65 -2.09
N TYR A 27 6.14 -4.54 -1.55
CA TYR A 27 5.74 -3.55 -0.57
C TYR A 27 5.52 -4.23 0.76
N SER A 28 6.23 -3.78 1.79
CA SER A 28 6.02 -4.22 3.18
C SER A 28 5.57 -3.05 4.04
N VAL A 29 4.61 -3.26 4.93
CA VAL A 29 4.17 -2.25 5.91
C VAL A 29 4.37 -2.79 7.31
N TYR A 30 5.07 -2.00 8.12
CA TYR A 30 5.33 -2.27 9.52
C TYR A 30 4.54 -1.32 10.41
N THR A 31 4.04 -1.81 11.53
CA THR A 31 3.47 -0.97 12.59
C THR A 31 4.56 -0.13 13.27
N PRO A 32 4.20 0.87 14.10
CA PRO A 32 5.16 1.59 14.94
C PRO A 32 5.99 0.67 15.84
N GLU A 33 5.42 -0.47 16.24
CA GLU A 33 6.06 -1.52 17.04
C GLU A 33 6.92 -2.48 16.20
N GLN A 34 7.14 -2.19 14.91
CA GLN A 34 7.93 -2.97 13.96
C GLN A 34 7.32 -4.34 13.62
N GLU A 35 6.00 -4.51 13.78
CA GLU A 35 5.29 -5.72 13.38
C GLU A 35 4.92 -5.66 11.88
N LEU A 36 5.16 -6.74 11.12
CA LEU A 36 4.80 -6.80 9.70
C LEU A 36 3.29 -7.07 9.53
N ILE A 37 2.55 -6.09 9.02
CA ILE A 37 1.09 -6.18 8.83
C ILE A 37 0.65 -6.31 7.38
N TYR A 38 1.54 -5.99 6.43
CA TYR A 38 1.26 -6.13 5.01
C TYR A 38 2.53 -6.49 4.25
N ARG A 39 2.42 -7.41 3.30
CA ARG A 39 3.47 -7.77 2.35
C ARG A 39 2.85 -8.27 1.05
N SER A 40 3.02 -7.55 -0.04
CA SER A 40 2.50 -7.93 -1.37
C SER A 40 3.29 -7.25 -2.48
N ASN A 41 3.14 -7.75 -3.72
CA ASN A 41 3.61 -7.07 -4.93
C ASN A 41 2.65 -5.97 -5.41
N ARG A 42 1.48 -5.84 -4.77
CA ARG A 42 0.54 -4.73 -5.00
C ARG A 42 0.71 -3.67 -3.91
N PRO A 43 0.67 -2.38 -4.26
CA PRO A 43 0.72 -1.34 -3.25
C PRO A 43 -0.59 -1.33 -2.43
N PRO A 44 -0.51 -1.24 -1.09
CA PRO A 44 -1.69 -1.16 -0.23
C PRO A 44 -2.32 0.24 -0.20
N VAL A 45 -1.61 1.24 -0.72
CA VAL A 45 -1.99 2.65 -0.71
C VAL A 45 -1.96 3.25 -2.11
N ASP A 46 -2.63 4.38 -2.27
CA ASP A 46 -2.52 5.20 -3.47
C ASP A 46 -1.14 5.87 -3.54
N LEU A 47 -0.33 5.47 -4.52
CA LEU A 47 1.01 6.00 -4.78
C LEU A 47 1.00 7.30 -5.60
N THR A 48 -0.16 7.77 -6.07
CA THR A 48 -0.28 9.09 -6.70
C THR A 48 -0.18 10.23 -5.69
N LEU A 49 -0.35 9.91 -4.40
CA LEU A 49 -0.31 10.83 -3.27
C LEU A 49 0.99 10.66 -2.46
N PRO A 50 1.42 11.69 -1.70
CA PRO A 50 2.56 11.58 -0.82
C PRO A 50 2.39 10.48 0.24
N LEU A 51 3.41 9.63 0.42
CA LEU A 51 3.34 8.46 1.30
C LEU A 51 3.01 8.79 2.76
N HIS A 52 3.54 9.88 3.31
CA HIS A 52 3.21 10.30 4.68
C HIS A 52 1.71 10.59 4.87
N GLN A 53 0.96 10.87 3.80
CA GLN A 53 -0.49 11.10 3.89
C GLN A 53 -1.30 9.82 3.73
N THR A 54 -0.77 8.83 3.00
CA THR A 54 -1.51 7.61 2.68
C THR A 54 -1.15 6.44 3.58
N VAL A 55 0.12 6.31 3.98
CA VAL A 55 0.58 5.29 4.93
C VAL A 55 0.03 5.56 6.33
N ASP A 56 -0.04 6.81 6.76
CA ASP A 56 -0.63 7.19 8.07
C ASP A 56 -2.13 6.87 8.17
N LYS A 57 -2.82 6.64 7.03
CA LYS A 57 -4.22 6.19 7.03
C LYS A 57 -4.37 4.72 7.37
N ILE A 58 -3.34 3.90 7.12
CA ILE A 58 -3.31 2.51 7.55
C ILE A 58 -3.20 2.47 9.06
N GLU A 59 -2.14 3.08 9.59
CA GLU A 59 -1.86 3.18 11.01
C GLU A 59 -0.88 4.34 11.24
N ARG A 60 -1.15 5.17 12.25
CA ARG A 60 -0.31 6.35 12.53
C ARG A 60 1.10 5.91 12.91
N GLY A 61 2.11 6.41 12.20
CA GLY A 61 3.50 6.05 12.44
C GLY A 61 3.91 4.69 11.83
N ALA A 62 3.06 4.10 10.99
CA ALA A 62 3.45 2.94 10.21
C ALA A 62 4.57 3.28 9.23
N THR A 63 5.43 2.31 8.95
CA THR A 63 6.55 2.44 8.03
C THR A 63 6.34 1.54 6.82
N MET A 64 6.39 2.11 5.63
CA MET A 64 6.30 1.37 4.38
C MET A 64 7.69 1.23 3.75
N VAL A 65 8.06 0.00 3.38
CA VAL A 65 9.35 -0.35 2.78
C VAL A 65 9.12 -0.90 1.38
N PHE A 66 9.94 -0.44 0.44
CA PHE A 66 9.96 -0.84 -0.96
C PHE A 66 11.21 -1.69 -1.18
N THR A 67 11.06 -2.93 -1.63
CA THR A 67 12.21 -3.78 -1.97
C THR A 67 12.09 -4.30 -3.39
N LEU A 68 13.24 -4.50 -4.03
CA LEU A 68 13.38 -5.10 -5.36
C LEU A 68 13.55 -6.61 -5.28
N ASP A 69 13.66 -7.18 -4.08
CA ASP A 69 13.79 -8.61 -3.87
C ASP A 69 12.44 -9.31 -3.99
N GLU A 70 12.23 -10.03 -5.09
CA GLU A 70 10.99 -10.78 -5.37
C GLU A 70 10.79 -11.96 -4.41
N PHE A 71 11.87 -12.54 -3.87
CA PHE A 71 11.79 -13.66 -2.93
C PHE A 71 11.10 -13.26 -1.62
N ASN A 72 11.23 -12.00 -1.21
CA ASN A 72 10.51 -11.48 -0.05
C ASN A 72 8.98 -11.46 -0.23
N CYS A 73 8.41 -11.53 -1.44
CA CYS A 73 6.94 -11.52 -1.64
C CYS A 73 6.29 -12.88 -1.79
N ILE A 74 7.04 -13.99 -1.74
CA ILE A 74 6.49 -15.32 -2.03
C ILE A 74 5.32 -15.67 -1.11
N THR A 75 5.34 -15.21 0.15
CA THR A 75 4.18 -15.31 1.04
C THR A 75 3.52 -13.96 1.18
N GLU A 76 2.32 -13.82 0.62
CA GLU A 76 1.51 -12.63 0.79
C GLU A 76 1.01 -12.55 2.25
N ILE A 77 1.13 -11.37 2.85
CA ILE A 77 0.61 -11.08 4.18
C ILE A 77 -0.34 -9.89 4.03
N ASN A 78 -1.59 -10.06 4.43
CA ASN A 78 -2.56 -8.98 4.41
C ASN A 78 -3.41 -9.01 5.69
N LEU A 79 -2.88 -8.39 6.74
CA LEU A 79 -3.56 -8.24 8.01
C LEU A 79 -4.38 -6.94 8.08
N LEU A 80 -4.37 -6.13 7.02
CA LEU A 80 -5.08 -4.85 6.98
C LEU A 80 -6.58 -5.05 7.12
N ALA A 81 -7.15 -5.98 6.34
CA ALA A 81 -8.58 -6.29 6.38
C ALA A 81 -9.02 -6.82 7.75
N GLU A 82 -8.23 -7.71 8.35
CA GLU A 82 -8.53 -8.25 9.69
C GLU A 82 -8.47 -7.16 10.77
N ARG A 83 -7.47 -6.28 10.71
CA ARG A 83 -7.35 -5.15 11.64
C ARG A 83 -8.50 -4.17 11.51
N GLU A 84 -8.94 -3.87 10.29
CA GLU A 84 -10.13 -3.05 10.05
C GLU A 84 -11.39 -3.68 10.66
N GLN A 85 -11.58 -5.00 10.49
CA GLN A 85 -12.70 -5.73 11.08
C GLN A 85 -12.66 -5.68 12.61
N LEU A 86 -11.49 -5.92 13.21
CA LEU A 86 -11.30 -5.86 14.65
C LEU A 86 -11.55 -4.45 15.21
N ALA A 87 -11.11 -3.41 14.50
CA ALA A 87 -11.37 -2.01 14.87
C ALA A 87 -12.88 -1.71 14.87
N ARG A 88 -13.61 -2.15 13.83
CA ARG A 88 -15.07 -2.00 13.75
C ARG A 88 -15.80 -2.75 14.86
N ALA A 89 -15.43 -4.01 15.11
CA ALA A 89 -16.03 -4.83 16.16
C ALA A 89 -15.79 -4.26 17.58
N ARG A 90 -14.62 -3.64 17.82
CA ARG A 90 -14.35 -2.91 19.07
C ARG A 90 -15.23 -1.67 19.19
N GLN A 91 -15.38 -0.91 18.11
CA GLN A 91 -16.21 0.30 18.08
C GLN A 91 -17.70 -0.03 18.30
N GLU A 92 -18.20 -1.14 17.76
CA GLU A 92 -19.56 -1.64 18.00
C GLU A 92 -19.78 -1.95 19.49
N ARG A 93 -18.90 -2.76 20.09
CA ARG A 93 -18.98 -3.08 21.52
C ARG A 93 -18.95 -1.83 22.40
N GLN A 94 -18.11 -0.84 22.06
CA GLN A 94 -18.08 0.43 22.80
C GLN A 94 -19.39 1.21 22.67
N ARG A 95 -20.02 1.22 21.49
CA ARG A 95 -21.34 1.85 21.31
C ARG A 95 -22.42 1.18 22.14
N ASP A 96 -22.43 -0.15 22.19
CA ASP A 96 -23.41 -0.91 22.98
C ASP A 96 -23.23 -0.65 24.49
N LEU A 97 -21.99 -0.60 24.97
CA LEU A 97 -21.67 -0.22 26.36
C LEU A 97 -22.04 1.24 26.68
N GLY A 98 -21.86 2.15 25.73
CA GLY A 98 -22.29 3.55 25.89
C GLY A 98 -23.82 3.68 25.96
N ARG A 99 -24.55 2.90 25.16
CA ARG A 99 -26.02 2.88 25.16
C ARG A 99 -26.58 2.26 26.44
N SER A 100 -25.96 1.23 27.01
CA SER A 100 -26.42 0.60 28.26
C SER A 100 -26.18 1.47 29.50
N SER A 101 -25.22 2.40 29.43
CA SER A 101 -24.88 3.32 30.52
C SER A 101 -25.67 4.63 30.51
N THR A 102 -26.51 4.88 29.50
CA THR A 102 -27.38 6.06 29.47
C THR A 102 -28.64 5.77 30.31
N PRO A 103 -28.86 6.40 31.48
CA PRO A 103 -30.04 6.15 32.30
C PRO A 103 -31.28 6.58 31.54
N ARG A 104 -32.25 5.66 31.42
CA ARG A 104 -33.56 5.94 30.84
C ARG A 104 -34.36 6.75 31.87
N SER A 105 -34.34 8.08 31.73
CA SER A 105 -35.22 9.00 32.48
C SER A 105 -36.69 8.78 32.15
#